data_AF-A0A3Q3G9H9-F1
#
_entry.id   AF-A0A3Q3G9H9-F1
#
_cell.length_a   1.000
_cell.length_b   1.000
_cell.length_c   1.000
_cell.angle_alpha   90.00
_cell.angle_beta   90.00
_cell.angle_gamma   90.00
#
_symmetry.space_group_name_H-M   'P 1'
#
loop_
_entity.id
_entity.type
_entity.pdbx_description
1 polymer ?
#
loop_
_entity_poly.entity_id
_entity_poly.type
_entity_poly.pdbx_seq_one_letter_code
_entity_poly.pdbx_strand_id
1 'polypeptide(L)'
;MTAATRLISRLTLVTGGGSGIGRAVCQRLASEGASVVVADISEESANETMVGLQNELRGQGHMAAVVDVSSKESVKKLVTRIQPPSVCVNAAGITQDHFLLNMEEDHFDRVIQVNLKGSFLITQAVAQALVACGAPKGSIITVGSIVGKVRELQRDHTSNWLQQMFLYHHNVDVTELSEHVNNPSIRSTK
;
A
#
# COMPACT_ATOMS: atom_id res chain seq x y z
N MET A 1 -2.18 15.60 26.16
CA MET A 1 -1.11 15.07 25.31
C MET A 1 -1.23 15.73 23.95
N THR A 2 -0.27 16.56 23.54
CA THR A 2 -0.22 17.15 22.20
C THR A 2 0.06 16.04 21.19
N ALA A 3 -0.89 15.75 20.29
CA ALA A 3 -0.68 14.80 19.21
C ALA A 3 0.56 15.23 18.39
N ALA A 4 1.46 14.29 18.10
CA ALA A 4 2.65 14.56 17.33
C ALA A 4 2.26 14.86 15.87
N THR A 5 2.32 16.13 15.48
CA THR A 5 1.87 16.60 14.16
C THR A 5 2.95 16.45 13.08
N ARG A 6 3.45 15.23 12.90
CA ARG A 6 4.61 14.93 12.03
C ARG A 6 4.27 14.94 10.54
N LEU A 7 2.99 14.80 10.19
CA LEU A 7 2.52 14.64 8.82
C LEU A 7 1.62 15.78 8.34
N ILE A 8 1.67 16.95 9.00
CA ILE A 8 0.95 18.13 8.54
C ILE A 8 1.25 18.40 7.07
N SER A 9 0.20 18.63 6.29
CA SER A 9 0.26 18.95 4.86
C SER A 9 0.93 17.87 3.99
N ARG A 10 0.95 16.62 4.48
CA ARG A 10 1.36 15.46 3.69
C ARG A 10 0.12 14.72 3.20
N LEU A 11 0.05 14.50 1.89
CA LEU A 11 -0.88 13.55 1.31
C LEU A 11 -0.33 12.14 1.47
N THR A 12 -1.20 11.23 1.90
CA THR A 12 -0.90 9.82 2.11
C THR A 12 -1.89 8.94 1.37
N LEU A 13 -1.44 7.79 0.88
CA LEU A 13 -2.27 6.80 0.21
C LEU A 13 -2.20 5.48 0.98
N VAL A 14 -3.34 4.92 1.35
CA VAL A 14 -3.41 3.60 2.01
C VAL A 14 -4.31 2.69 1.18
N THR A 15 -3.74 1.62 0.61
CA THR A 15 -4.54 0.59 -0.07
C THR A 15 -5.03 -0.44 0.94
N GLY A 16 -6.21 -1.04 0.71
CA GLY A 16 -6.88 -1.86 1.74
C GLY A 16 -7.32 -1.00 2.93
N GLY A 17 -7.46 0.31 2.72
CA GLY A 17 -7.75 1.28 3.76
C GLY A 17 -9.16 1.14 4.34
N GLY A 18 -10.04 0.35 3.70
CA GLY A 18 -11.42 0.19 4.12
C GLY A 18 -11.61 -0.67 5.37
N SER A 19 -10.62 -1.48 5.78
CA SER A 19 -10.77 -2.40 6.91
C SER A 19 -9.46 -2.72 7.64
N GLY A 20 -9.55 -3.43 8.77
CA GLY A 20 -8.42 -4.04 9.47
C GLY A 20 -7.23 -3.10 9.71
N ILE A 21 -6.03 -3.58 9.34
CA ILE A 21 -4.77 -2.84 9.50
C ILE A 21 -4.78 -1.56 8.67
N GLY A 22 -5.30 -1.59 7.43
CA GLY A 22 -5.36 -0.41 6.57
C GLY A 22 -6.19 0.71 7.19
N ARG A 23 -7.38 0.39 7.72
CA ARG A 23 -8.23 1.35 8.46
C ARG A 23 -7.51 1.95 9.67
N ALA A 24 -6.82 1.13 10.47
CA ALA A 24 -6.06 1.60 11.62
C ALA A 24 -4.89 2.52 11.21
N VAL A 25 -4.22 2.22 10.09
CA VAL A 25 -3.18 3.08 9.52
C VAL A 25 -3.77 4.42 9.07
N CYS A 26 -4.92 4.43 8.38
CA CYS A 26 -5.61 5.67 7.99
C CYS A 26 -5.89 6.56 9.22
N GLN A 27 -6.47 5.98 10.27
CA GLN A 27 -6.76 6.69 11.52
C GLN A 27 -5.49 7.27 12.16
N ARG A 28 -4.41 6.49 12.19
CA ARG A 28 -3.15 6.92 12.75
C ARG A 28 -2.52 8.06 11.95
N LEU A 29 -2.47 7.95 10.62
CA LEU A 29 -1.93 9.00 9.74
C LEU A 29 -2.74 10.30 9.86
N ALA A 30 -4.07 10.20 9.88
CA ALA A 30 -4.96 11.35 10.10
C ALA A 30 -4.70 12.03 11.46
N SER A 31 -4.53 11.23 12.54
CA SER A 31 -4.23 11.77 13.88
C SER A 31 -2.88 12.50 13.97
N GLU A 32 -1.96 12.25 13.02
CA GLU A 32 -0.67 12.94 12.90
C GLU A 32 -0.73 14.16 11.95
N GLY A 33 -1.92 14.50 11.45
CA GLY A 33 -2.20 15.69 10.64
C GLY A 33 -2.12 15.47 9.13
N ALA A 34 -2.06 14.22 8.67
CA ALA A 34 -1.99 13.89 7.25
C ALA A 34 -3.36 13.97 6.57
N SER A 35 -3.36 14.29 5.28
CA SER A 35 -4.49 14.05 4.39
C SER A 35 -4.43 12.63 3.88
N VAL A 36 -5.53 11.88 4.00
CA VAL A 36 -5.54 10.43 3.74
C VAL A 36 -6.43 10.11 2.55
N VAL A 37 -5.82 9.49 1.53
CA VAL A 37 -6.53 8.77 0.47
C VAL A 37 -6.76 7.34 0.95
N VAL A 38 -7.99 7.06 1.38
CA VAL A 38 -8.45 5.74 1.78
C VAL A 38 -8.82 4.98 0.51
N ALA A 39 -7.94 4.10 0.06
CA ALA A 39 -8.13 3.36 -1.17
C ALA A 39 -8.50 1.90 -0.89
N ASP A 40 -9.61 1.44 -1.44
CA ASP A 40 -10.09 0.06 -1.26
C ASP A 40 -10.86 -0.42 -2.49
N ILE A 41 -11.03 -1.72 -2.66
CA ILE A 41 -11.88 -2.27 -3.72
C ILE A 41 -13.37 -2.04 -3.40
N SER A 42 -13.73 -1.96 -2.11
CA SER A 42 -15.07 -1.61 -1.65
C SER A 42 -15.20 -0.10 -1.45
N GLU A 43 -16.01 0.54 -2.30
CA GLU A 43 -16.33 1.97 -2.17
C GLU A 43 -16.96 2.30 -0.81
N GLU A 44 -17.88 1.45 -0.35
CA GLU A 44 -18.56 1.59 0.93
C GLU A 44 -17.57 1.58 2.09
N SER A 45 -16.69 0.57 2.16
CA SER A 45 -15.70 0.44 3.25
C SER A 45 -14.69 1.59 3.27
N ALA A 46 -14.29 2.08 2.08
CA ALA A 46 -13.41 3.23 1.96
C ALA A 46 -14.09 4.52 2.48
N ASN A 47 -15.36 4.74 2.10
CA ASN A 47 -16.14 5.88 2.56
C ASN A 47 -16.40 5.84 4.06
N GLU A 48 -16.81 4.69 4.61
CA GLU A 48 -17.00 4.53 6.05
C GLU A 48 -15.74 4.91 6.83
N THR A 49 -14.59 4.41 6.38
CA THR A 49 -13.32 4.72 7.03
C THR A 49 -13.00 6.20 6.92
N MET A 50 -13.12 6.80 5.72
CA MET A 50 -12.85 8.22 5.47
C MET A 50 -13.71 9.13 6.37
N VAL A 51 -15.02 8.87 6.47
CA VAL A 51 -15.95 9.65 7.31
C VAL A 51 -15.59 9.54 8.79
N GLY A 52 -15.04 8.40 9.22
CA GLY A 52 -14.59 8.18 10.59
C GLY A 52 -13.24 8.80 10.95
N LEU A 53 -12.50 9.38 9.99
CA LEU A 53 -11.21 10.01 10.26
C LEU A 53 -11.40 11.38 10.93
N GLN A 54 -10.48 11.72 11.84
CA GLN A 54 -10.51 13.01 12.53
C GLN A 54 -10.23 14.17 11.56
N ASN A 55 -11.02 15.24 11.67
CA ASN A 55 -10.87 16.42 10.83
C ASN A 55 -9.45 16.98 10.86
N GLU A 56 -9.04 17.48 9.71
CA GLU A 56 -7.69 17.94 9.49
C GLU A 56 -7.37 19.23 10.21
N LEU A 57 -6.14 19.32 10.68
CA LEU A 57 -5.64 20.52 11.33
C LEU A 57 -5.46 21.69 10.35
N ARG A 58 -5.31 21.45 9.03
CA ARG A 58 -4.91 22.49 8.04
C ARG A 58 -5.40 22.34 6.56
N GLY A 59 -6.51 21.63 6.28
CA GLY A 59 -7.38 21.99 5.14
C GLY A 59 -7.22 21.32 3.76
N GLN A 60 -6.73 20.08 3.65
CA GLN A 60 -6.84 19.26 2.42
C GLN A 60 -7.61 17.96 2.70
N GLY A 61 -8.94 18.00 2.75
CA GLY A 61 -9.77 16.90 3.26
C GLY A 61 -9.40 15.47 2.80
N HIS A 62 -9.71 14.51 3.67
CA HIS A 62 -9.60 13.09 3.36
C HIS A 62 -10.46 12.70 2.16
N MET A 63 -10.06 11.63 1.46
CA MET A 63 -10.73 11.16 0.26
C MET A 63 -10.83 9.64 0.26
N ALA A 64 -12.01 9.12 -0.03
CA ALA A 64 -12.21 7.71 -0.36
C ALA A 64 -11.97 7.50 -1.87
N ALA A 65 -11.36 6.38 -2.23
CA ALA A 65 -11.13 6.03 -3.62
C ALA A 65 -11.30 4.52 -3.86
N VAL A 66 -11.99 4.18 -4.94
CA VAL A 66 -12.09 2.78 -5.38
C VAL A 66 -10.84 2.40 -6.16
N VAL A 67 -10.18 1.32 -5.75
CA VAL A 67 -9.05 0.75 -6.48
C VAL A 67 -9.03 -0.78 -6.39
N ASP A 68 -8.87 -1.40 -7.55
CA ASP A 68 -8.44 -2.79 -7.63
C ASP A 68 -6.93 -2.80 -7.84
N VAL A 69 -6.19 -3.14 -6.79
CA VAL A 69 -4.72 -3.14 -6.81
C VAL A 69 -4.16 -4.14 -7.82
N SER A 70 -4.90 -5.21 -8.15
CA SER A 70 -4.46 -6.23 -9.12
C SER A 70 -4.52 -5.74 -10.57
N SER A 71 -5.26 -4.65 -10.83
CA SER A 71 -5.46 -4.05 -12.14
C SER A 71 -4.56 -2.84 -12.36
N LYS A 72 -3.61 -2.96 -13.29
CA LYS A 72 -2.71 -1.87 -13.69
C LYS A 72 -3.48 -0.62 -14.16
N GLU A 73 -4.61 -0.81 -14.84
CA GLU A 73 -5.43 0.31 -15.31
C GLU A 73 -6.12 1.02 -14.15
N SER A 74 -6.66 0.26 -13.19
CA SER A 74 -7.29 0.81 -11.98
C SER A 74 -6.28 1.62 -11.15
N VAL A 75 -5.09 1.04 -10.91
CA VAL A 75 -3.98 1.72 -10.24
C VAL A 75 -3.57 3.02 -10.95
N LYS A 76 -3.42 2.98 -12.28
CA LYS A 76 -3.09 4.16 -13.08
C LYS A 76 -4.16 5.25 -12.93
N LYS A 77 -5.44 4.88 -13.03
CA LYS A 77 -6.56 5.81 -12.85
C LYS A 77 -6.52 6.48 -11.48
N LEU A 78 -6.28 5.73 -10.41
CA LEU A 78 -6.14 6.29 -9.06
C LEU A 78 -4.98 7.30 -8.99
N VAL A 79 -3.76 6.87 -9.34
CA VAL A 79 -2.55 7.69 -9.18
C VAL A 79 -2.59 8.97 -10.02
N THR A 80 -3.22 8.93 -11.20
CA THR A 80 -3.38 10.14 -12.04
C THR A 80 -4.42 11.15 -11.51
N ARG A 81 -5.35 10.72 -10.65
CA ARG A 81 -6.40 11.58 -10.08
C ARG A 81 -5.96 12.31 -8.81
N ILE A 82 -4.89 11.85 -8.17
CA ILE A 82 -4.41 12.38 -6.90
C ILE A 82 -3.07 13.10 -7.10
N GLN A 83 -2.74 14.02 -6.19
CA GLN A 83 -1.37 14.50 -6.10
C GLN A 83 -0.45 13.34 -5.69
N PRO A 84 0.82 13.31 -6.14
CA PRO A 84 1.76 12.27 -5.73
C PRO A 84 1.84 12.15 -4.20
N PRO A 85 1.46 11.01 -3.60
CA PRO A 85 1.41 10.88 -2.16
C PRO A 85 2.83 10.73 -1.61
N SER A 86 3.16 11.54 -0.60
CA SER A 86 4.49 11.50 0.02
C SER A 86 4.70 10.27 0.93
N VAL A 87 3.60 9.64 1.34
CA VAL A 87 3.61 8.34 2.02
C VAL A 87 2.59 7.43 1.33
N CYS A 88 3.02 6.24 0.95
CA CYS A 88 2.12 5.19 0.45
C CYS A 88 2.24 3.95 1.32
N VAL A 89 1.11 3.38 1.72
CA VAL A 89 1.04 2.14 2.48
C VAL A 89 0.27 1.11 1.68
N ASN A 90 0.97 0.06 1.24
CA ASN A 90 0.36 -1.11 0.64
C ASN A 90 -0.15 -2.02 1.76
N ALA A 91 -1.45 -1.93 2.09
CA ALA A 91 -2.10 -2.80 3.08
C ALA A 91 -3.25 -3.63 2.50
N ALA A 92 -3.55 -3.50 1.20
CA ALA A 92 -4.46 -4.40 0.50
C ALA A 92 -3.90 -5.82 0.49
N GLY A 93 -4.70 -6.77 0.96
CA GLY A 93 -4.36 -8.18 0.96
C GLY A 93 -5.58 -9.05 1.19
N ILE A 94 -5.55 -10.25 0.63
CA ILE A 94 -6.54 -11.30 0.85
C ILE A 94 -5.87 -12.57 1.34
N THR A 95 -6.66 -13.42 1.97
CA THR A 95 -6.30 -14.80 2.32
C THR A 95 -7.27 -15.78 1.68
N GLN A 96 -6.75 -16.93 1.27
CA GLN A 96 -7.52 -18.06 0.77
C GLN A 96 -7.02 -19.28 1.56
N ASP A 97 -7.70 -19.57 2.67
CA ASP A 97 -7.28 -20.61 3.59
C ASP A 97 -7.73 -21.98 3.06
N HIS A 98 -6.81 -22.69 2.42
CA HIS A 98 -7.03 -24.05 1.92
C HIS A 98 -5.83 -24.92 2.25
N PHE A 99 -6.10 -26.20 2.51
CA PHE A 99 -5.04 -27.21 2.52
C PHE A 99 -4.28 -27.18 1.20
N LEU A 100 -2.95 -27.25 1.22
CA LEU A 100 -2.12 -27.19 0.02
C LEU A 100 -2.56 -28.22 -1.03
N LEU A 101 -2.92 -29.43 -0.59
CA LEU A 101 -3.41 -30.50 -1.45
C LEU A 101 -4.78 -30.21 -2.08
N ASN A 102 -5.54 -29.27 -1.51
CA ASN A 102 -6.88 -28.87 -1.93
C ASN A 102 -6.90 -27.39 -2.34
N MET A 103 -5.73 -26.82 -2.66
CA MET A 103 -5.60 -25.43 -3.08
C MET A 103 -5.84 -25.37 -4.58
N GLU A 104 -6.96 -24.78 -4.98
CA GLU A 104 -7.22 -24.50 -6.39
C GLU A 104 -6.25 -23.44 -6.93
N GLU A 105 -5.79 -23.63 -8.16
CA GLU A 105 -4.85 -22.71 -8.81
C GLU A 105 -5.41 -21.29 -8.89
N ASP A 106 -6.70 -21.14 -9.21
CA ASP A 106 -7.39 -19.84 -9.27
C ASP A 106 -7.36 -19.10 -7.92
N HIS A 107 -7.45 -19.82 -6.80
CA HIS A 107 -7.35 -19.23 -5.48
C HIS A 107 -5.92 -18.74 -5.20
N PHE A 108 -4.92 -19.53 -5.61
CA PHE A 108 -3.50 -19.18 -5.45
C PHE A 108 -3.19 -17.94 -6.28
N ASP A 109 -3.58 -17.95 -7.54
CA ASP A 109 -3.41 -16.84 -8.46
C ASP A 109 -4.05 -15.58 -7.91
N ARG A 110 -5.27 -15.66 -7.39
CA ARG A 110 -5.94 -14.49 -6.81
C ARG A 110 -5.14 -13.87 -5.66
N VAL A 111 -4.56 -14.69 -4.78
CA VAL A 111 -3.69 -14.20 -3.68
C VAL A 111 -2.44 -13.52 -4.25
N ILE A 112 -1.79 -14.12 -5.25
CA ILE A 112 -0.61 -13.54 -5.91
C ILE A 112 -0.95 -12.22 -6.62
N GLN A 113 -2.07 -12.16 -7.33
CA GLN A 113 -2.51 -10.97 -8.07
C GLN A 113 -2.77 -9.79 -7.12
N VAL A 114 -3.37 -10.03 -5.95
CA VAL A 114 -3.67 -8.96 -4.98
C VAL A 114 -2.45 -8.62 -4.13
N ASN A 115 -1.87 -9.59 -3.44
CA ASN A 115 -0.91 -9.32 -2.36
C ASN A 115 0.48 -8.97 -2.93
N LEU A 116 0.90 -9.62 -4.01
CA LEU A 116 2.23 -9.43 -4.59
C LEU A 116 2.20 -8.47 -5.77
N LYS A 117 1.47 -8.82 -6.83
CA LYS A 117 1.41 -7.96 -8.02
C LYS A 117 0.75 -6.62 -7.69
N GLY A 118 -0.28 -6.60 -6.85
CA GLY A 118 -0.95 -5.36 -6.48
C GLY A 118 -0.06 -4.36 -5.75
N SER A 119 0.72 -4.82 -4.77
CA SER A 119 1.70 -3.98 -4.07
C SER A 119 2.81 -3.49 -5.01
N PHE A 120 3.27 -4.33 -5.95
CA PHE A 120 4.20 -3.92 -7.00
C PHE A 120 3.63 -2.80 -7.90
N LEU A 121 2.40 -2.96 -8.39
CA LEU A 121 1.78 -1.99 -9.31
C LEU A 121 1.59 -0.62 -8.65
N ILE A 122 1.10 -0.59 -7.41
CA ILE A 122 0.93 0.64 -6.64
C ILE A 122 2.30 1.29 -6.40
N THR A 123 3.28 0.52 -5.92
CA THR A 123 4.64 1.01 -5.65
C THR A 123 5.27 1.62 -6.89
N GLN A 124 5.20 0.93 -8.04
CA GLN A 124 5.74 1.43 -9.30
C GLN A 124 5.06 2.74 -9.71
N ALA A 125 3.73 2.80 -9.68
CA ALA A 125 2.99 3.98 -10.11
C ALA A 125 3.25 5.19 -9.21
N VAL A 126 3.27 4.99 -7.88
CA VAL A 126 3.56 6.06 -6.90
C VAL A 126 5.01 6.54 -7.04
N ALA A 127 5.97 5.62 -7.15
CA ALA A 127 7.38 5.98 -7.33
C ALA A 127 7.60 6.79 -8.62
N GLN A 128 6.98 6.39 -9.73
CA GLN A 128 7.01 7.14 -10.99
C GLN A 128 6.43 8.55 -10.82
N ALA A 129 5.29 8.68 -10.13
CA ALA A 129 4.67 9.97 -9.87
C ALA A 129 5.53 10.90 -8.99
N LEU A 130 6.18 10.35 -7.96
CA LEU A 130 7.07 11.10 -7.08
C LEU A 130 8.34 11.56 -7.80
N VAL A 131 8.96 10.70 -8.62
CA VAL A 131 10.11 11.07 -9.45
C VAL A 131 9.73 12.13 -10.49
N ALA A 132 8.59 11.96 -11.17
CA ALA A 132 8.14 12.89 -12.20
C ALA A 132 7.86 14.31 -11.68
N CYS A 133 7.41 14.44 -10.42
CA CYS A 133 7.19 15.75 -9.79
C CYS A 133 8.43 16.31 -9.07
N GLY A 134 9.57 15.61 -9.11
CA GLY A 134 10.80 16.05 -8.45
C GLY A 134 10.69 16.09 -6.93
N ALA A 135 9.84 15.24 -6.34
CA ALA A 135 9.65 15.22 -4.90
C ALA A 135 10.98 14.84 -4.20
N PRO A 136 11.46 15.64 -3.23
CA PRO A 136 12.75 15.40 -2.61
C PRO A 136 12.76 14.18 -1.69
N LYS A 137 11.58 13.76 -1.19
CA LYS A 137 11.40 12.65 -0.23
C LYS A 137 10.04 12.00 -0.41
N GLY A 138 10.00 10.67 -0.34
CA GLY A 138 8.80 9.86 -0.25
C GLY A 138 9.07 8.56 0.48
N SER A 139 8.04 7.95 1.08
CA SER A 139 8.15 6.66 1.76
C SER A 139 7.05 5.72 1.26
N ILE A 140 7.43 4.54 0.81
CA ILE A 140 6.50 3.48 0.42
C ILE A 140 6.70 2.32 1.38
N ILE A 141 5.65 2.00 2.14
CA ILE A 141 5.61 0.94 3.14
C ILE A 141 4.72 -0.19 2.62
N THR A 142 5.20 -1.42 2.70
CA THR A 142 4.40 -2.61 2.39
C THR A 142 4.17 -3.43 3.64
N VAL A 143 2.90 -3.70 3.96
CA VAL A 143 2.51 -4.53 5.10
C VAL A 143 2.74 -5.99 4.74
N GLY A 144 3.68 -6.63 5.44
CA GLY A 144 3.91 -8.07 5.37
C GLY A 144 3.30 -8.82 6.54
N SER A 145 3.62 -10.11 6.65
CA SER A 145 3.22 -10.97 7.77
C SER A 145 4.44 -11.61 8.42
N ILE A 146 4.39 -11.81 9.75
CA ILE A 146 5.42 -12.55 10.49
C ILE A 146 5.59 -13.98 9.99
N VAL A 147 4.52 -14.55 9.42
CA VAL A 147 4.51 -15.88 8.80
C VAL A 147 5.46 -15.94 7.59
N GLY A 148 5.75 -14.79 6.95
CA GLY A 148 6.77 -14.68 5.90
C GLY A 148 8.22 -14.68 6.40
N LYS A 149 8.44 -14.64 7.73
CA LYS A 149 9.78 -14.58 8.36
C LYS A 149 10.09 -15.80 9.24
N VAL A 150 9.08 -16.43 9.84
CA VAL A 150 9.26 -17.55 10.78
C VAL A 150 8.59 -18.81 10.24
N ARG A 151 9.33 -19.93 10.21
CA ARG A 151 8.74 -21.27 10.09
C ARG A 151 8.11 -21.63 11.44
N GLU A 152 6.79 -21.55 11.54
CA GLU A 152 6.08 -21.99 12.73
C GLU A 152 5.68 -23.47 12.59
N LEU A 153 6.60 -24.36 13.00
CA LEU A 153 6.45 -25.84 12.95
C LEU A 153 5.18 -26.37 13.66
N GLN A 154 4.57 -25.61 14.58
CA GLN A 154 3.33 -26.03 15.26
C GLN A 154 2.07 -25.90 14.38
N ARG A 155 2.11 -25.15 13.27
CA ARG A 155 0.99 -24.99 12.33
C ARG A 155 1.18 -25.79 11.02
N ASP A 156 2.05 -26.79 11.02
CA ASP A 156 2.28 -27.73 9.91
C ASP A 156 1.13 -28.74 9.69
N HIS A 157 -0.11 -28.36 10.01
CA HIS A 157 -1.31 -28.98 9.45
C HIS A 157 -1.75 -28.17 8.22
N THR A 158 -0.95 -28.33 7.16
CA THR A 158 -1.30 -28.27 5.73
C THR A 158 -2.08 -27.09 5.11
N SER A 159 -2.62 -26.07 5.80
CA SER A 159 -3.53 -25.06 5.19
C SER A 159 -3.03 -23.63 5.04
N ASN A 160 -1.77 -23.32 5.36
CA ASN A 160 -1.33 -21.92 5.47
C ASN A 160 0.00 -21.56 4.79
N TRP A 161 0.43 -22.34 3.80
CA TRP A 161 1.71 -22.15 3.12
C TRP A 161 1.81 -20.86 2.31
N LEU A 162 0.69 -20.36 1.77
CA LEU A 162 0.67 -19.08 1.04
C LEU A 162 1.00 -17.87 1.92
N GLN A 163 0.69 -17.94 3.22
CA GLN A 163 1.08 -16.90 4.17
C GLN A 163 2.60 -16.84 4.39
N GLN A 164 3.33 -17.92 4.08
CA GLN A 164 4.77 -18.03 4.31
C GLN A 164 5.62 -17.41 3.18
N MET A 165 5.03 -17.11 2.02
CA MET A 165 5.84 -16.86 0.83
C MET A 165 6.22 -15.40 0.58
N PHE A 166 5.60 -14.40 1.24
CA PHE A 166 5.91 -12.99 0.95
C PHE A 166 5.70 -12.02 2.12
N LEU A 167 6.79 -11.36 2.54
CA LEU A 167 7.00 -9.90 2.57
C LEU A 167 7.93 -9.51 3.73
N TYR A 168 9.20 -9.31 3.36
CA TYR A 168 10.17 -8.58 4.16
C TYR A 168 9.89 -7.08 4.04
N HIS A 169 10.02 -6.34 5.13
CA HIS A 169 9.76 -4.90 5.17
C HIS A 169 10.81 -4.16 4.34
N HIS A 170 10.45 -3.65 3.17
CA HIS A 170 11.28 -2.71 2.41
C HIS A 170 10.59 -1.36 2.36
N ASN A 171 11.22 -0.37 2.99
CA ASN A 171 10.93 1.03 2.72
C ASN A 171 11.69 1.40 1.45
N VAL A 172 10.98 1.80 0.40
CA VAL A 172 11.62 2.33 -0.81
C VAL A 172 11.85 3.82 -0.58
N ASP A 173 13.11 4.23 -0.47
CA ASP A 173 13.47 5.65 -0.46
C ASP A 173 13.52 6.16 -1.90
N VAL A 174 12.62 7.09 -2.23
CA VAL A 174 12.48 7.61 -3.59
C VAL A 174 13.67 8.50 -3.98
N THR A 175 14.43 9.00 -3.01
CA THR A 175 15.65 9.77 -3.29
C THR A 175 16.67 8.91 -4.06
N GLU A 176 16.89 7.65 -3.66
CA GLU A 176 17.80 6.72 -4.35
C GLU A 176 17.33 6.38 -5.78
N LEU A 177 16.02 6.27 -5.99
CA LEU A 177 15.44 6.00 -7.32
C LEU A 177 15.64 7.18 -8.28
N SER A 178 15.49 8.41 -7.79
CA SER A 178 15.68 9.62 -8.60
C SER A 178 17.11 9.76 -9.11
N GLU A 179 18.10 9.37 -8.30
CA GLU A 179 19.51 9.37 -8.67
C GLU A 179 19.80 8.37 -9.81
N HIS A 180 19.19 7.17 -9.75
CA HIS A 180 19.34 6.16 -10.80
C HIS A 180 18.70 6.57 -12.14
N VAL A 181 17.51 7.17 -12.12
CA VAL A 181 16.80 7.58 -13.35
C VAL A 181 17.50 8.74 -14.07
N ASN A 182 18.13 9.63 -13.30
CA ASN A 182 18.83 10.81 -13.81
C ASN A 182 20.32 10.58 -14.10
N ASN A 183 20.85 9.39 -13.79
CA ASN A 183 22.25 9.05 -14.09
C ASN A 183 22.38 8.49 -15.52
N PRO A 184 23.00 9.23 -16.46
CA PRO A 184 23.15 8.79 -17.85
C PRO A 184 24.01 7.54 -18.03
N SER A 185 24.84 7.17 -17.04
CA SER A 185 25.68 5.96 -17.10
C SER A 185 24.92 4.65 -16.84
N ILE A 186 23.71 4.71 -16.25
CA ILE A 186 22.89 3.53 -15.90
C ILE A 186 21.87 3.21 -17.00
N ARG A 187 21.55 4.17 -17.89
CA ARG A 187 20.64 3.96 -19.04
C ARG A 187 21.20 3.02 -20.13
N SER A 188 22.41 2.50 -19.95
CA SER A 188 23.17 1.72 -20.93
C SER A 188 23.37 0.25 -20.50
N THR A 189 22.32 -0.45 -20.09
CA THR A 189 22.31 -1.92 -20.12
C THR A 189 20.90 -2.46 -20.35
N LYS A 190 20.62 -2.76 -21.63
CA LYS A 190 19.58 -3.63 -22.22
C LYS A 190 18.12 -3.45 -21.81
#